data_AF-A0A9Q5C5P7-F1
#
_entry.id   AF-A0A9Q5C5P7-F1
#
_cell.length_a   1.000
_cell.length_b   1.000
_cell.length_c   1.000
_cell.angle_alpha   90.00
_cell.angle_beta   90.00
_cell.angle_gamma   90.00
#
_symmetry.space_group_name_H-M   'P 1'
#
loop_
_entity.id
_entity.type
_entity.pdbx_description
1 polymer ?
#
loop_
_entity_poly.entity_id
_entity_poly.type
_entity_poly.pdbx_seq_one_letter_code
_entity_poly.pdbx_strand_id
1 'polypeptide(L)'
;MTRFLLTRYHEAQISVEKRDDWLSHSFEEYSVDNLTVRGIDEVINVPNIGPVVVTRHALERFVERLSDGVPKHPWKALCTKLLCSGLTKAQLPESVAIQKAKKYAQEAELWQHVGSKMYFVMITGDSMKTLVTVFAVK
;
A
#
# COMPACT_ATOMS: atom_id res chain seq x y z
N MET A 1 0.67 -28.51 -30.58
CA MET A 1 1.62 -29.64 -30.48
C MET A 1 1.77 -30.07 -29.02
N THR A 2 0.80 -30.78 -28.46
CA THR A 2 0.84 -31.22 -27.03
C THR A 2 0.40 -32.68 -26.84
N ARG A 3 0.06 -33.39 -27.93
CA ARG A 3 -0.38 -34.80 -27.88
C ARG A 3 0.76 -35.81 -27.68
N PHE A 4 2.02 -35.45 -27.96
CA PHE A 4 3.15 -36.39 -27.89
C PHE A 4 3.45 -36.87 -26.45
N LEU A 5 3.35 -35.99 -25.45
CA LEU A 5 3.65 -36.33 -24.05
C LEU A 5 2.58 -37.25 -23.43
N LEU A 6 1.32 -37.10 -23.85
CA LEU A 6 0.20 -37.90 -23.32
C LEU A 6 0.24 -39.36 -23.79
N THR A 7 0.77 -39.65 -24.98
CA THR A 7 0.74 -41.02 -25.53
C THR A 7 1.86 -41.92 -25.01
N ARG A 8 3.01 -41.36 -24.61
CA ARG A 8 4.19 -42.14 -24.18
C ARG A 8 4.14 -42.63 -22.73
N TYR A 9 3.33 -42.01 -21.87
CA TYR A 9 3.32 -42.26 -20.43
C TYR A 9 1.98 -42.78 -19.91
N HIS A 10 1.05 -43.17 -20.79
CA HIS A 10 -0.30 -43.60 -20.42
C HIS A 10 -0.34 -44.82 -19.47
N GLU A 11 0.75 -45.57 -19.34
CA GLU A 11 0.81 -46.75 -18.46
C GLU A 11 2.07 -46.76 -17.57
N ALA A 12 2.79 -45.64 -17.50
CA ALA A 12 3.98 -45.55 -16.67
C ALA A 12 3.57 -45.55 -15.19
N GLN A 13 3.93 -46.61 -14.46
CA GLN A 13 3.82 -46.61 -13.00
C GLN A 13 4.87 -45.66 -12.43
N ILE A 14 4.43 -44.52 -11.93
CA ILE A 14 5.28 -43.55 -11.24
C ILE A 14 5.21 -43.87 -9.75
N SER A 15 6.30 -44.34 -9.17
CA SER A 15 6.48 -44.38 -7.72
C SER A 15 7.36 -43.21 -7.29
N VAL A 16 6.92 -42.49 -6.25
CA VAL A 16 7.68 -41.38 -5.65
C VAL A 16 8.16 -41.86 -4.28
N GLU A 17 9.46 -42.13 -4.17
CA GLU A 17 10.09 -42.41 -2.90
C GLU A 17 10.69 -41.13 -2.31
N LYS A 18 10.36 -40.85 -1.04
CA LYS A 18 10.98 -39.77 -0.28
C LYS A 18 12.32 -40.26 0.24
N ARG A 19 13.35 -40.15 -0.59
CA ARG A 19 14.72 -40.39 -0.13
C ARG A 19 15.36 -39.04 0.19
N ASP A 20 15.90 -38.91 1.40
CA ASP A 20 16.65 -37.73 1.86
C ASP A 20 18.16 -37.93 1.73
N ASP A 21 18.59 -39.08 1.18
CA ASP A 21 19.99 -39.47 0.95
C ASP A 21 20.73 -38.59 -0.07
N TRP A 22 20.00 -37.93 -0.96
CA TRP A 22 20.54 -36.94 -1.91
C TRP A 22 20.64 -35.51 -1.31
N LEU A 23 20.01 -35.26 -0.16
CA LEU A 23 20.14 -34.00 0.56
C LEU A 23 21.44 -34.04 1.37
N SER A 24 22.53 -33.59 0.75
CA SER A 24 23.87 -33.55 1.35
C SER A 24 23.99 -32.70 2.63
N HIS A 25 22.95 -31.93 2.97
CA HIS A 25 22.89 -31.11 4.15
C HIS A 25 21.55 -31.36 4.84
N SER A 26 21.58 -31.78 6.10
CA SER A 26 20.43 -31.61 6.98
C SER A 26 20.13 -30.12 6.98
N PHE A 27 18.95 -29.74 6.48
CA PHE A 27 18.48 -28.38 6.63
C PHE A 27 18.42 -28.10 8.12
N GLU A 28 19.45 -27.42 8.64
CA GLU A 28 19.34 -26.76 9.94
C GLU A 28 18.05 -25.96 9.86
N GLU A 29 17.17 -26.20 10.82
CA GLU A 29 15.84 -25.63 10.94
C GLU A 29 15.89 -24.17 10.49
N TYR A 30 15.53 -23.91 9.23
CA TYR A 30 15.58 -22.56 8.71
C TYR A 30 14.69 -21.78 9.65
N SER A 31 15.28 -20.80 10.35
CA SER A 31 14.48 -19.80 11.04
C SER A 31 13.65 -19.15 9.95
N VAL A 32 12.41 -19.63 9.81
CA VAL A 32 11.41 -19.01 8.97
C VAL A 32 11.08 -17.74 9.71
N ASP A 33 11.87 -16.70 9.47
CA ASP A 33 11.46 -15.35 9.75
C ASP A 33 10.21 -15.16 8.91
N ASN A 34 9.06 -15.30 9.57
CA ASN A 34 7.79 -14.86 9.04
C ASN A 34 7.88 -13.33 9.00
N LEU A 35 8.62 -12.83 8.01
CA LEU A 35 8.63 -11.43 7.64
C LEU A 35 7.21 -11.15 7.20
N THR A 36 6.38 -10.72 8.15
CA THR A 36 5.14 -10.06 7.80
C THR A 36 5.57 -8.88 6.96
N VAL A 37 5.43 -9.02 5.64
CA VAL A 37 5.58 -7.91 4.70
C VAL A 37 4.46 -6.95 5.05
N ARG A 38 4.64 -6.18 6.12
CA ARG A 38 4.06 -4.84 6.24
C ARG A 38 4.68 -4.14 5.05
N GLY A 39 3.95 -4.15 3.93
CA GLY A 39 4.42 -3.66 2.65
C GLY A 39 5.13 -2.35 2.90
N ILE A 40 6.39 -2.27 2.48
CA ILE A 40 7.31 -1.17 2.78
C ILE A 40 6.54 0.12 2.54
N ASP A 41 6.16 0.82 3.62
CA ASP A 41 5.46 2.08 3.47
C ASP A 41 6.47 3.05 2.86
N GLU A 42 6.24 3.43 1.60
CA GLU A 42 7.20 4.27 0.87
C GLU A 42 7.18 5.70 1.42
N VAL A 43 8.38 6.24 1.65
CA VAL A 43 8.56 7.60 2.16
C VAL A 43 8.73 8.56 0.98
N ILE A 44 7.87 9.58 0.92
CA ILE A 44 7.93 10.65 -0.08
C ILE A 44 8.22 11.96 0.63
N ASN A 45 9.14 12.77 0.09
CA ASN A 45 9.36 14.12 0.60
C ASN A 45 8.39 15.11 -0.06
N VAL A 46 7.36 15.54 0.67
CA VAL A 46 6.30 16.41 0.17
C VAL A 46 6.66 17.89 0.38
N PRO A 47 6.63 18.74 -0.66
CA PRO A 47 6.84 20.18 -0.51
C PRO A 47 5.87 20.77 0.52
N ASN A 48 6.39 21.61 1.42
CA ASN A 48 5.66 22.26 2.54
C ASN A 48 5.28 21.35 3.72
N ILE A 49 5.53 20.03 3.65
CA ILE A 49 5.20 19.08 4.73
C ILE A 49 6.45 18.38 5.26
N GLY A 50 7.34 17.95 4.38
CA GLY A 50 8.50 17.10 4.70
C GLY A 50 8.26 15.62 4.39
N PRO A 51 9.00 14.70 5.02
CA PRO A 51 8.88 13.26 4.76
C PRO A 51 7.52 12.72 5.22
N VAL A 52 6.81 12.10 4.28
CA VAL A 52 5.50 11.48 4.49
C VAL A 52 5.58 10.00 4.09
N VAL A 53 5.26 9.14 5.05
CA VAL A 53 5.11 7.71 4.87
C VAL A 53 3.74 7.44 4.22
N VAL A 54 3.69 6.81 3.05
CA VAL A 54 2.43 6.48 2.40
C VAL A 54 2.09 5.03 2.60
N THR A 55 0.97 4.81 3.30
CA THR A 55 0.46 3.46 3.51
C THR A 55 -0.17 2.90 2.24
N ARG A 56 -0.08 1.57 2.08
CA ARG A 56 -0.82 0.85 1.03
C ARG A 56 -2.31 1.18 1.05
N HIS A 57 -2.90 1.26 2.25
CA HIS A 57 -4.30 1.61 2.41
C HIS A 57 -4.62 2.99 1.81
N ALA A 58 -3.78 4.00 2.02
CA ALA A 58 -4.00 5.32 1.44
C ALA A 58 -4.00 5.28 -0.09
N LEU A 59 -3.10 4.51 -0.70
CA LEU A 59 -3.05 4.33 -2.15
C LEU A 59 -4.32 3.67 -2.70
N GLU A 60 -4.80 2.60 -2.05
CA GLU A 60 -6.05 1.93 -2.43
C GLU A 60 -7.23 2.90 -2.35
N ARG A 61 -7.33 3.67 -1.25
CA ARG A 61 -8.41 4.64 -1.05
C ARG A 61 -8.37 5.81 -2.03
N PHE A 62 -7.17 6.19 -2.49
CA PHE A 62 -6.98 7.18 -3.55
C PHE A 62 -7.54 6.67 -4.89
N VAL A 63 -7.20 5.43 -5.28
CA VAL A 63 -7.69 4.84 -6.53
C VAL A 63 -9.20 4.70 -6.53
N GLU A 64 -9.80 4.23 -5.43
CA GLU A 64 -11.26 4.11 -5.29
C GLU A 64 -12.02 5.44 -5.47
N ARG A 65 -11.36 6.58 -5.21
CA ARG A 65 -11.98 7.90 -5.12
C ARG A 65 -11.56 8.84 -6.22
N LEU A 66 -10.72 8.39 -7.12
CA LEU A 66 -10.36 9.17 -8.29
C LEU A 66 -11.57 9.19 -9.23
N SER A 67 -12.09 10.40 -9.51
CA SER A 67 -13.21 10.62 -10.43
C SER A 67 -12.90 10.21 -11.86
N ASP A 68 -11.62 10.27 -12.24
CA ASP A 68 -11.15 10.18 -13.62
C ASP A 68 -10.89 8.72 -14.06
N GLY A 69 -11.33 7.74 -13.26
CA GLY A 69 -11.11 6.31 -13.47
C GLY A 69 -9.78 5.81 -12.89
N VAL A 70 -9.55 4.49 -12.96
CA VAL A 70 -8.33 3.88 -12.40
C VAL A 70 -7.11 4.30 -13.24
N PRO A 71 -6.14 5.01 -12.66
CA PRO A 71 -4.96 5.45 -13.40
C PRO A 71 -4.07 4.25 -13.74
N LYS A 72 -3.42 4.28 -14.93
CA LYS A 72 -2.46 3.23 -15.35
C LYS A 72 -1.31 3.05 -14.35
N HIS A 73 -0.91 4.13 -13.67
CA HIS A 73 0.13 4.13 -12.66
C HIS A 73 -0.36 4.87 -11.39
N PRO A 74 -1.09 4.18 -10.49
CA PRO A 74 -1.68 4.79 -9.30
C PRO A 74 -0.69 5.49 -8.39
N TRP A 75 0.46 4.87 -8.14
CA TRP A 75 1.50 5.43 -7.31
C TRP A 75 2.02 6.75 -7.86
N LYS A 76 2.41 6.78 -9.14
CA LYS A 76 2.88 7.99 -9.81
C LYS A 76 1.82 9.12 -9.79
N ALA A 77 0.55 8.77 -9.98
CA ALA A 77 -0.55 9.73 -9.89
C ALA A 77 -0.70 10.32 -8.48
N LEU A 78 -0.61 9.47 -7.44
CA LEU A 78 -0.62 9.91 -6.05
C LEU A 78 0.58 10.82 -5.74
N CYS A 79 1.79 10.40 -6.10
CA CYS A 79 3.01 11.20 -5.91
C CYS A 79 2.88 12.55 -6.60
N THR A 80 2.36 12.60 -7.83
CA THR A 80 2.16 13.86 -8.57
C THR A 80 1.21 14.81 -7.83
N LYS A 81 0.16 14.27 -7.19
CA LYS A 81 -0.77 15.08 -6.38
C LYS A 81 -0.13 15.53 -5.07
N LEU A 82 0.64 14.68 -4.39
CA LEU A 82 1.30 15.04 -3.14
C LEU A 82 2.44 16.04 -3.36
N LEU A 83 3.23 15.88 -4.42
CA LEU A 83 4.39 16.73 -4.74
C LEU A 83 4.00 18.08 -5.36
N CYS A 84 2.72 18.32 -5.61
CA CYS A 84 2.25 19.59 -6.13
C CYS A 84 2.26 20.68 -5.04
N SER A 85 2.87 21.83 -5.33
CA SER A 85 3.04 22.96 -4.40
C SER A 85 1.72 23.61 -3.95
N GLY A 86 0.61 23.32 -4.64
CA GLY A 86 -0.74 23.80 -4.29
C GLY A 86 -1.40 23.04 -3.13
N LEU A 87 -0.70 22.07 -2.52
CA LEU A 87 -1.20 21.32 -1.37
C LEU A 87 -1.19 22.22 -0.12
N THR A 88 -2.37 22.51 0.41
CA THR A 88 -2.58 23.39 1.57
C THR A 88 -3.31 22.68 2.69
N LYS A 89 -3.04 23.06 3.95
CA LYS A 89 -3.71 22.51 5.12
C LYS A 89 -5.17 22.97 5.13
N ALA A 90 -6.09 22.02 5.16
CA ALA A 90 -7.53 22.26 5.18
C ALA A 90 -8.07 22.20 6.61
N GLN A 91 -9.00 23.09 6.94
CA GLN A 91 -9.86 22.92 8.11
C GLN A 91 -11.18 22.32 7.64
N LEU A 92 -11.46 21.08 8.05
CA LEU A 92 -12.77 20.47 7.83
C LEU A 92 -13.80 21.05 8.80
N PRO A 93 -15.10 20.95 8.46
CA PRO A 93 -16.17 21.13 9.42
C PRO A 93 -15.94 20.26 10.66
N GLU A 94 -16.13 20.86 11.83
CA GLU A 94 -15.78 20.31 13.15
C GLU A 94 -16.34 18.89 13.36
N SER A 95 -17.53 18.60 12.82
CA SER A 95 -18.18 17.28 12.90
C SER A 95 -17.37 16.16 12.24
N VAL A 96 -16.73 16.41 11.10
CA VAL A 96 -15.89 15.43 10.40
C VAL A 96 -14.52 15.33 11.10
N ALA A 97 -13.99 16.45 11.58
CA ALA A 97 -12.74 16.47 12.34
C ALA A 97 -12.87 15.64 13.63
N ILE A 98 -13.96 15.79 14.38
CA ILE A 98 -14.24 15.02 15.61
C ILE A 98 -14.35 13.52 15.32
N GLN A 99 -15.08 13.13 14.27
CA GLN A 99 -15.21 11.71 13.90
C GLN A 99 -13.86 11.09 13.50
N LYS A 100 -13.00 11.86 12.84
CA LYS A 100 -11.67 11.41 12.42
C LYS A 100 -10.70 11.37 13.60
N ALA A 101 -10.69 12.40 14.46
CA ALA A 101 -9.91 12.40 15.69
C ALA A 101 -10.27 11.22 16.61
N LYS A 102 -11.57 10.91 16.74
CA LYS A 102 -12.04 9.74 17.49
C LYS A 102 -11.58 8.41 16.87
N LYS A 103 -11.44 8.34 15.54
CA LYS A 103 -11.00 7.13 14.83
C LYS A 103 -9.49 6.92 14.91
N TYR A 104 -8.71 7.99 14.88
CA TYR A 104 -7.25 7.92 14.75
C TYR A 104 -6.50 8.13 16.07
N ALA A 105 -7.18 8.56 17.15
CA ALA A 105 -6.63 8.75 18.50
C ALA A 105 -5.40 9.68 18.61
N GLN A 106 -4.95 10.26 17.50
CA GLN A 106 -3.82 11.18 17.34
C GLN A 106 -4.27 12.40 16.54
N GLU A 107 -3.49 13.49 16.63
CA GLU A 107 -3.72 14.68 15.82
C GLU A 107 -3.59 14.34 14.33
N ALA A 108 -4.71 14.40 13.63
CA ALA A 108 -4.78 14.17 12.19
C ALA A 108 -4.79 15.52 11.47
N GLU A 109 -3.81 15.71 10.60
CA GLU A 109 -3.77 16.84 9.67
C GLU A 109 -4.47 16.50 8.36
N LEU A 110 -5.16 17.51 7.83
CA LEU A 110 -5.91 17.39 6.59
C LEU A 110 -5.29 18.32 5.57
N TRP A 111 -4.99 17.76 4.41
CA TRP A 111 -4.35 18.48 3.31
C TRP A 111 -5.22 18.36 2.06
N GLN A 112 -5.32 19.44 1.29
CA GLN A 112 -6.10 19.47 0.06
C GLN A 112 -5.45 20.38 -0.99
N HIS A 113 -5.81 20.17 -2.25
CA HIS A 113 -5.56 21.17 -3.29
C HIS A 113 -6.68 22.21 -3.28
N VAL A 114 -6.36 23.48 -3.51
CA VAL A 114 -7.37 24.55 -3.56
C VAL A 114 -8.40 24.23 -4.64
N GLY A 115 -9.69 24.20 -4.27
CA GLY A 115 -10.79 23.84 -5.17
C GLY A 115 -10.97 22.34 -5.43
N SER A 116 -10.11 21.48 -4.90
CA SER A 116 -10.26 20.02 -4.96
C SER A 116 -11.20 19.54 -3.86
N LYS A 117 -12.10 18.60 -4.20
CA LYS A 117 -12.91 17.88 -3.20
C LYS A 117 -12.18 16.70 -2.56
N MET A 118 -10.94 16.43 -2.97
CA MET A 118 -10.10 15.35 -2.46
C MET A 118 -9.18 15.83 -1.33
N TYR A 119 -9.24 15.11 -0.22
CA TYR A 119 -8.54 15.37 1.03
C TYR A 119 -7.59 14.22 1.37
N PHE A 120 -6.39 14.58 1.80
CA PHE A 120 -5.33 13.68 2.26
C PHE A 120 -5.24 13.77 3.78
N VAL A 121 -5.43 12.64 4.46
CA VAL A 121 -5.38 12.57 5.93
C VAL A 121 -4.02 12.06 6.35
N MET A 122 -3.26 12.91 7.03
CA MET A 122 -1.94 12.58 7.56
C MET A 122 -2.01 12.57 9.08
N ILE A 123 -1.35 11.61 9.71
CA ILE A 123 -1.17 11.59 11.16
C ILE A 123 0.26 11.98 11.47
N THR A 124 0.46 12.84 12.47
CA THR A 124 1.79 13.14 13.00
C THR A 124 2.25 12.01 13.90
N GLY A 125 3.29 11.28 13.46
CA GLY A 125 4.07 10.40 14.33
C GLY A 125 5.28 11.12 14.94
N ASP A 126 6.09 10.39 15.69
CA ASP A 126 7.22 10.96 16.46
C ASP A 126 8.29 11.63 15.58
N SER A 127 8.53 11.14 14.36
CA SER A 127 9.57 11.67 13.46
C SER A 127 9.09 11.95 12.03
N MET A 128 8.00 11.32 11.59
CA MET A 128 7.46 11.44 10.25
C MET A 128 5.94 11.51 10.28
N LYS A 129 5.36 12.12 9.25
CA LYS A 129 3.92 12.10 9.03
C LYS A 129 3.55 10.86 8.23
N THR A 130 2.38 10.29 8.50
CA THR A 130 1.91 9.10 7.79
C THR A 130 0.59 9.40 7.09
N LEU A 131 0.56 9.24 5.77
CA LEU A 131 -0.66 9.29 4.98
C LEU A 131 -1.45 8.00 5.21
N VAL A 132 -2.52 8.12 5.98
CA VAL A 132 -3.35 6.97 6.39
C VAL A 132 -4.54 6.75 5.48
N THR A 133 -5.11 7.81 4.91
CA THR A 133 -6.27 7.67 4.03
C THR A 133 -6.45 8.87 3.13
N VAL A 134 -7.15 8.65 2.03
CA VAL A 134 -7.61 9.69 1.10
C VAL A 134 -9.13 9.61 1.02
N PHE A 135 -9.81 10.75 1.11
CA PHE A 135 -11.25 10.79 0.91
C PHE A 135 -11.66 11.94 -0.02
N ALA A 136 -12.80 11.78 -0.70
CA ALA A 136 -13.38 12.81 -1.55
C ALA A 136 -14.76 13.16 -1.02
N VAL A 137 -15.07 14.45 -0.91
CA VAL A 137 -16.42 14.94 -0.60
C VAL A 137 -17.20 14.99 -1.91
N LYS A 138 -18.46 14.56 -1.90
CA LYS A 138 -19.32 14.66 -3.09
C LYS A 138 -19.80 16.09 -3.30
#